data_AF-A0A5C7UVR0-F1
#
_entry.id   AF-A0A5C7UVR0-F1
#
_cell.length_a   1.000
_cell.length_b   1.000
_cell.length_c   1.000
_cell.angle_alpha   90.00
_cell.angle_beta   90.00
_cell.angle_gamma   90.00
#
_symmetry.space_group_name_H-M   'P 1'
#
loop_
_entity.id
_entity.type
_entity.pdbx_description
1 polymer ?
#
loop_
_entity_poly.entity_id
_entity_poly.type
_entity_poly.pdbx_seq_one_letter_code
_entity_poly.pdbx_strand_id
1 'polypeptide(L)' 'MADTIAPLGARTAAASSLDPIQLQAQAMNSLSRCQRELRADVPSYSAARSHLELAQQAMAALEAIDTGSQH' A
#
# COMPACT_ATOMS: atom_id res chain seq x y z
N MET A 1 14.45 17.90 -37.05
CA MET A 1 15.00 17.83 -35.69
C MET A 1 14.05 16.97 -34.89
N ALA A 2 14.48 15.76 -34.55
CA ALA A 2 13.77 14.89 -33.63
C ALA A 2 13.99 15.43 -32.21
N ASP A 3 12.94 15.49 -31.39
CA ASP A 3 12.99 14.85 -30.07
C ASP A 3 11.57 14.67 -29.50
N THR A 4 11.32 13.44 -29.10
CA THR A 4 10.07 12.87 -28.62
C THR A 4 10.12 12.89 -27.10
N ILE A 5 9.28 13.68 -26.43
CA ILE A 5 8.99 13.43 -25.02
C ILE A 5 7.51 13.69 -24.75
N ALA A 6 6.70 12.65 -24.92
CA ALA A 6 5.40 12.57 -24.26
C ALA A 6 5.64 12.33 -22.76
N PRO A 7 5.03 13.09 -21.83
CA PRO A 7 4.95 12.64 -20.46
C PRO A 7 3.91 11.53 -20.39
N LEU A 8 4.38 10.28 -20.53
CA LEU A 8 3.69 9.04 -20.17
C LEU A 8 3.40 8.92 -18.65
N GLY A 9 3.28 10.03 -17.92
CA GLY A 9 3.02 10.05 -16.48
C GLY A 9 1.54 10.14 -16.10
N ALA A 10 0.65 10.38 -17.06
CA ALA A 10 -0.78 10.59 -16.82
C ALA A 10 -1.65 9.35 -17.13
N ARG A 11 -1.04 8.20 -17.41
CA ARG A 11 -1.76 6.92 -17.46
C ARG A 11 -2.02 6.43 -16.05
N THR A 12 -3.18 6.80 -15.51
CA THR A 12 -4.12 5.80 -14.99
C THR A 12 -3.48 4.58 -14.31
N ALA A 13 -2.98 4.74 -13.09
CA ALA A 13 -2.78 3.62 -12.17
C ALA A 13 -4.01 3.44 -11.25
N ALA A 14 -5.17 3.94 -11.69
CA ALA A 14 -6.44 3.41 -11.22
C ALA A 14 -6.74 2.17 -12.07
N ALA A 15 -6.80 1.02 -11.40
CA ALA A 15 -7.16 -0.29 -11.91
C ALA A 15 -6.10 -1.03 -12.73
N SER A 16 -5.40 -1.95 -12.06
CA SER A 16 -5.50 -3.41 -12.34
C SER A 16 -4.15 -4.09 -12.22
N SER A 17 -3.74 -4.41 -11.00
CA SER A 17 -3.23 -5.73 -10.64
C SER A 17 -2.77 -5.68 -9.19
N LEU A 18 -3.02 -6.76 -8.48
CA LEU A 18 -2.40 -7.11 -7.21
C LEU A 18 -0.87 -7.13 -7.37
N ASP A 19 -0.23 -5.97 -7.53
CA ASP A 19 1.21 -5.91 -7.62
C ASP A 19 1.76 -6.10 -6.21
N PRO A 20 2.41 -7.24 -5.91
CA PRO A 20 2.84 -7.55 -4.55
C PRO A 20 3.79 -6.47 -4.00
N ILE A 21 4.55 -5.79 -4.86
CA ILE A 21 5.41 -4.69 -4.45
C ILE A 21 4.59 -3.50 -3.95
N GLN A 22 3.49 -3.16 -4.63
CA GLN A 22 2.61 -2.07 -4.22
C GLN A 22 1.85 -2.40 -2.94
N LEU A 23 1.37 -3.64 -2.79
CA LEU A 23 0.71 -4.10 -1.57
C LEU A 23 1.67 -4.11 -0.37
N GLN A 24 2.92 -4.52 -0.58
CA GLN A 24 3.92 -4.48 0.48
C GLN A 24 4.28 -3.04 0.86
N ALA A 25 4.40 -2.14 -0.12
CA ALA A 25 4.59 -0.71 0.14
C ALA A 25 3.40 -0.12 0.93
N GLN A 26 2.16 -0.50 0.58
CA GLN A 26 0.95 -0.08 1.29
C GLN A 26 0.92 -0.59 2.74
N ALA A 27 1.25 -1.87 2.96
CA ALA A 27 1.33 -2.46 4.29
C ALA A 27 2.37 -1.73 5.16
N MET A 28 3.57 -1.52 4.61
CA MET A 28 4.66 -0.82 5.30
C MET A 28 4.31 0.63 5.63
N ASN A 29 3.71 1.36 4.70
CA ASN A 29 3.26 2.73 4.94
C ASN A 29 2.21 2.79 6.04
N SER A 30 1.24 1.88 6.00
CA SER A 30 0.15 1.82 6.99
C SER A 30 0.68 1.48 8.39
N LEU A 31 1.62 0.53 8.51
CA LEU A 31 2.28 0.22 9.79
C LEU A 31 3.11 1.40 10.32
N SER A 32 3.84 2.10 9.45
CA SER A 32 4.59 3.29 9.84
C SER A 32 3.67 4.38 10.39
N ARG A 33 2.53 4.61 9.75
CA ARG A 33 1.52 5.56 10.23
C ARG A 33 0.90 5.13 11.55
N CYS A 34 0.54 3.85 11.69
CA CYS A 34 0.05 3.29 12.96
C CYS A 34 1.06 3.53 14.09
N GLN A 35 2.33 3.24 13.85
CA GLN A 35 3.39 3.47 14.82
C GLN A 35 3.56 4.95 15.17
N ARG A 36 3.41 5.85 14.20
CA ARG A 36 3.46 7.29 14.42
C ARG A 36 2.30 7.77 15.30
N GLU A 37 1.07 7.32 15.03
CA GLU A 37 -0.11 7.66 15.82
C GLU A 37 0.01 7.17 17.27
N LEU A 38 0.58 5.97 17.49
CA LEU A 38 0.79 5.41 18.83
C LEU A 38 1.93 6.07 19.61
N ARG A 39 2.90 6.69 18.92
CA ARG A 39 4.04 7.38 19.51
C ARG A 39 3.85 8.89 19.65
N ALA A 40 2.72 9.42 19.20
CA ALA A 40 2.40 10.84 19.37
C ALA A 40 2.20 11.16 20.87
N ASP A 41 2.48 12.40 21.26
CA ASP A 41 2.28 12.89 22.64
C ASP A 41 0.82 12.71 23.11
N VAL A 42 -0.12 12.78 22.16
CA VAL A 42 -1.53 12.44 22.37
C VAL A 42 -1.90 11.33 21.38
N PRO A 43 -1.85 10.05 21.79
CA PRO A 43 -2.06 8.95 20.88
C PRO A 43 -3.52 8.84 20.43
N SER A 44 -3.74 8.74 19.12
CA SER A 44 -5.04 8.49 18.53
C SER A 44 -5.22 7.00 18.25
N TYR A 45 -5.79 6.27 19.21
CA TYR A 45 -6.01 4.83 19.07
C TYR A 45 -6.98 4.47 17.93
N SER A 46 -7.95 5.33 17.64
CA SER A 46 -8.89 5.12 16.53
C SER A 46 -8.20 5.24 15.17
N ALA A 47 -7.32 6.23 15.00
CA ALA A 47 -6.52 6.38 13.79
C ALA A 47 -5.48 5.25 13.65
N ALA A 48 -4.79 4.91 14.74
CA ALA A 48 -3.85 3.80 14.77
C ALA A 48 -4.51 2.47 14.37
N ARG A 49 -5.70 2.19 14.91
CA ARG A 49 -6.48 0.99 14.57
C ARG A 49 -6.87 0.95 13.09
N SER A 50 -7.33 2.07 12.52
CA SER A 50 -7.66 2.12 11.09
C SER A 50 -6.44 1.85 10.20
N HIS A 51 -5.28 2.39 10.57
CA HIS A 51 -4.03 2.10 9.86
C HIS A 51 -3.58 0.63 10.01
N LEU A 52 -3.81 0.03 11.16
CA LEU A 52 -3.53 -1.38 11.40
C LEU A 52 -4.44 -2.28 10.54
N GLU A 53 -5.74 -1.99 10.47
CA GLU A 53 -6.71 -2.71 9.64
C GLU A 53 -6.34 -2.63 8.14
N LEU A 54 -5.91 -1.46 7.65
CA LEU A 54 -5.41 -1.29 6.28
C LEU A 54 -4.14 -2.11 6.00
N ALA A 55 -3.21 -2.17 6.96
CA ALA A 55 -2.02 -3.01 6.83
C ALA A 55 -2.37 -4.50 6.75
N GLN A 56 -3.32 -4.94 7.60
CA GLN A 56 -3.80 -6.33 7.59
C GLN A 56 -4.45 -6.70 6.27
N GLN A 57 -5.29 -5.82 5.70
CA GLN A 57 -5.92 -6.07 4.40
C GLN A 57 -4.87 -6.19 3.28
N ALA A 58 -3.84 -5.34 3.28
CA ALA A 58 -2.76 -5.42 2.29
C ALA A 58 -1.93 -6.70 2.44
N MET A 59 -1.67 -7.16 3.66
CA MET A 59 -0.98 -8.44 3.92
C MET A 59 -1.83 -9.65 3.52
N ALA A 60 -3.14 -9.65 3.83
CA ALA A 60 -4.04 -10.72 3.40
C ALA A 60 -4.14 -10.81 1.86
N ALA A 61 -4.12 -9.66 1.18
CA ALA A 61 -4.06 -9.63 -0.29
C ALA A 61 -2.73 -10.20 -0.81
N LEU A 62 -1.61 -9.96 -0.14
CA LEU A 62 -0.31 -10.58 -0.47
C LEU A 62 -0.31 -12.09 -0.29
N GLU A 63 -0.81 -12.57 0.85
CA GLU A 63 -0.92 -14.01 1.14
C GLU A 63 -1.82 -14.72 0.10
N ALA A 64 -2.90 -14.06 -0.33
CA ALA A 64 -3.78 -14.59 -1.37
C ALA A 64 -3.08 -14.71 -2.73
N ILE A 65 -2.19 -13.77 -3.10
CA ILE A 65 -1.38 -13.87 -4.33
C ILE A 65 -0.38 -15.01 -4.23
N ASP A 66 0.32 -15.12 -3.10
CA ASP A 66 1.33 -16.16 -2.88
C ASP A 66 0.68 -17.55 -2.93
N THR A 67 -0.45 -17.73 -2.25
CA THR A 67 -1.21 -18.99 -2.25
C THR A 67 -1.81 -19.30 -3.63
N GLY A 68 -2.29 -18.27 -4.35
CA GLY A 68 -2.84 -18.41 -5.70
C GLY A 68 -1.81 -18.67 -6.79
N SER A 69 -0.52 -18.35 -6.53
CA SER A 69 0.58 -18.59 -7.46
C SER A 69 1.19 -19.99 -7.32
N GLN A 70 0.84 -20.74 -6.27
CA GLN A 70 1.36 -22.07 -5.95
C GLN A 70 0.48 -23.23 -6.47
N HIS A 71 -0.65 -22.94 -7.11
CA HIS A 71 -1.58 -23.90 -7.74
C HIS A 71 -1.57 -23.79 -9.26
#